data_AF-S3B6U4-F1
#
_entry.id   AF-S3B6U4-F1
#
_cell.length_a   1.000
_cell.length_b   1.000
_cell.length_c   1.000
_cell.angle_alpha   90.00
_cell.angle_beta   90.00
_cell.angle_gamma   90.00
#
_symmetry.space_group_name_H-M   'P 1'
#
loop_
_entity.id
_entity.type
_entity.pdbx_description
1 polymer ?
#
loop_
_entity_poly.entity_id
_entity_poly.type
_entity_poly.pdbx_seq_one_letter_code
_entity_poly.pdbx_strand_id
1 'polypeptide(L)'
;MSNILNHPERVSEATRAEVEQAIADLGFVRGGVVSEHAAHWRRNGFATWLFTPAVSGWYPKKAPQEPRPVPLLGEPWPGVPARGRGASERADACWLPIAKGLTPHGLRHTHRTMMEDLGTEKVLMDERMGHIAGSVSARYAHVTPGVRKRLMVGLTEQWEAALDARLALFPTSPVRVLNELLRARRDAHGLAMPGTCAAK
;
A
#
# COMPACT_ATOMS: atom_id res chain seq x y z
N MET A 1 13.34 -5.82 18.66
CA MET A 1 14.76 -6.16 18.45
C MET A 1 15.31 -6.58 19.79
N SER A 2 15.78 -7.82 19.91
CA SER A 2 16.23 -8.38 21.20
C SER A 2 17.62 -7.83 21.53
N ASN A 3 17.81 -7.32 22.76
CA ASN A 3 19.13 -6.88 23.24
C ASN A 3 20.12 -8.05 23.25
N ILE A 4 19.64 -9.29 23.43
CA ILE A 4 20.45 -10.51 23.41
C ILE A 4 21.16 -10.72 22.07
N LEU A 5 20.55 -10.28 20.96
CA LEU A 5 21.07 -10.48 19.60
C LEU A 5 21.88 -9.29 19.06
N ASN A 6 21.84 -8.14 19.73
CA ASN A 6 22.45 -6.89 19.26
C ASN A 6 23.47 -6.31 20.25
N HIS A 7 23.29 -6.59 21.54
CA HIS A 7 24.09 -6.13 22.67
C HIS A 7 24.14 -7.23 23.75
N PRO A 8 24.65 -8.43 23.43
CA PRO A 8 24.67 -9.58 24.35
C PRO A 8 25.39 -9.26 25.66
N GLU A 9 26.36 -8.34 25.64
CA GLU A 9 27.11 -7.86 26.80
C GLU A 9 26.27 -7.11 27.84
N ARG A 10 25.07 -6.65 27.45
CA ARG A 10 24.15 -5.91 28.32
C ARG A 10 23.07 -6.80 28.95
N VAL A 11 23.13 -8.11 28.72
CA VAL A 11 22.16 -9.09 29.22
C VAL A 11 22.89 -10.13 30.06
N SER A 12 22.26 -10.57 31.16
CA SER A 12 22.84 -11.61 32.00
C SER A 12 23.02 -12.91 31.21
N GLU A 13 24.07 -13.66 31.56
CA GLU A 13 24.39 -14.92 30.91
C GLU A 13 23.26 -15.95 31.01
N ALA A 14 22.58 -16.01 32.17
CA ALA A 14 21.42 -16.87 32.37
C ALA A 14 20.27 -16.55 31.41
N THR A 15 19.91 -15.27 31.27
CA THR A 15 18.83 -14.84 30.36
C THR A 15 19.22 -15.03 28.88
N ARG A 16 20.50 -14.90 28.54
CA ARG A 16 21.00 -15.22 27.20
C ARG A 16 20.80 -16.71 26.89
N ALA A 17 21.20 -17.59 27.81
CA ALA A 17 21.09 -19.05 27.64
C ALA A 17 19.63 -19.51 27.50
N GLU A 18 18.71 -18.99 28.32
CA GLU A 18 17.28 -19.30 28.21
C GLU A 18 16.69 -18.90 26.85
N VAL A 19 17.07 -17.74 26.33
CA VAL A 19 16.56 -17.25 25.05
C VAL A 19 17.21 -17.97 23.87
N GLU A 20 18.48 -18.34 23.95
CA GLU A 20 19.14 -19.19 22.95
C GLU A 20 18.46 -20.56 22.87
N GLN A 21 18.12 -21.17 24.01
CA GLN A 21 17.36 -22.41 24.05
C GLN A 21 15.97 -22.23 23.43
N ALA A 22 15.24 -21.17 23.78
CA ALA A 22 13.93 -20.88 23.19
C ALA A 22 14.00 -20.63 21.67
N ILE A 23 15.05 -19.99 21.18
CA ILE A 23 15.28 -19.79 19.73
C ILE A 23 15.44 -21.15 19.03
N ALA A 24 16.21 -22.06 19.63
CA ALA A 24 16.40 -23.42 19.11
C ALA A 24 15.10 -24.23 19.12
N ASP A 25 14.38 -24.23 20.24
CA ASP A 25 13.12 -24.99 20.42
C ASP A 25 12.02 -24.50 19.47
N LEU A 26 11.96 -23.19 19.23
CA LEU A 26 10.93 -22.58 18.38
C LEU A 26 11.33 -22.49 16.90
N GLY A 27 12.55 -22.88 16.55
CA GLY A 27 13.07 -22.76 15.18
C GLY A 27 13.09 -21.30 14.68
N PHE A 28 13.29 -20.33 15.58
CA PHE A 28 13.28 -18.91 15.23
C PHE A 28 14.51 -18.56 14.38
N VAL A 29 14.28 -18.22 13.11
CA VAL A 29 15.34 -17.69 12.23
C VAL A 29 15.28 -16.17 12.23
N ARG A 30 16.40 -15.51 12.54
CA ARG A 30 16.52 -14.05 12.47
C ARG A 30 16.36 -13.60 11.01
N GLY A 31 15.28 -12.86 10.71
CA GLY A 31 14.93 -12.52 9.33
C GLY A 31 14.34 -13.70 8.54
N GLY A 32 13.93 -14.77 9.24
CA GLY A 32 13.25 -15.92 8.66
C GLY A 32 11.96 -15.54 7.95
N VAL A 33 11.54 -16.43 7.05
CA VAL A 33 10.48 -16.25 6.06
C VAL A 33 9.31 -15.45 6.64
N VAL A 34 9.04 -14.31 6.00
CA VAL A 34 7.89 -13.46 6.27
C VAL A 34 6.67 -14.37 6.36
N SER A 35 5.95 -14.35 7.49
CA SER A 35 4.69 -15.09 7.62
C SER A 35 3.88 -14.85 6.36
N GLU A 36 3.33 -15.91 5.75
CA GLU A 36 2.53 -15.78 4.53
C GLU A 36 1.68 -14.51 4.60
N HIS A 37 1.87 -13.63 3.62
CA HIS A 37 1.09 -12.42 3.55
C HIS A 37 -0.38 -12.84 3.48
N ALA A 38 -1.13 -12.60 4.57
CA ALA A 38 -2.56 -12.80 4.54
C ALA A 38 -3.13 -12.01 3.35
N ALA A 39 -4.00 -12.63 2.56
CA ALA A 39 -4.61 -12.00 1.39
C ALA A 39 -5.31 -10.66 1.72
N HIS A 40 -5.65 -10.44 2.98
CA HIS A 40 -6.18 -9.19 3.50
C HIS A 40 -5.43 -8.75 4.76
N TRP A 41 -5.29 -7.43 4.90
CA TRP A 41 -4.80 -6.84 6.14
C TRP A 41 -5.77 -7.11 7.29
N ARG A 42 -5.24 -7.43 8.47
CA ARG A 42 -6.05 -7.51 9.69
C ARG A 42 -6.71 -6.15 9.98
N ARG A 43 -7.95 -6.20 10.47
CA ARG A 43 -8.84 -5.04 10.73
C ARG A 43 -8.15 -3.84 11.40
N ASN A 44 -7.23 -4.08 12.33
CA ASN A 44 -6.59 -3.01 13.13
C ASN A 44 -5.26 -2.50 12.56
N GLY A 45 -4.77 -3.10 11.47
CA GLY A 45 -3.45 -2.79 10.92
C GLY A 45 -3.48 -1.86 9.70
N PHE A 46 -4.49 -2.02 8.85
CA PHE A 46 -4.53 -1.35 7.54
C PHE A 46 -4.49 0.18 7.65
N ALA A 47 -5.41 0.78 8.41
CA ALA A 47 -5.48 2.23 8.53
C ALA A 47 -4.21 2.81 9.19
N THR A 48 -3.84 2.25 10.34
CA THR A 48 -2.77 2.78 11.20
C THR A 48 -1.37 2.63 10.59
N TRP A 49 -1.08 1.51 9.93
CA TRP A 49 0.28 1.17 9.52
C TRP A 49 0.54 1.24 8.04
N LEU A 50 -0.52 1.21 7.21
CA LEU A 50 -0.39 1.28 5.75
C LEU A 50 -1.03 2.54 5.18
N PHE A 51 -2.35 2.67 5.32
CA PHE A 51 -3.11 3.69 4.61
C PHE A 51 -2.77 5.12 5.09
N THR A 52 -2.97 5.43 6.37
CA THR A 52 -2.71 6.78 6.90
C THR A 52 -1.25 7.19 6.71
N PRO A 53 -0.26 6.33 7.00
CA PRO A 53 1.14 6.64 6.73
C PRO A 53 1.44 6.90 5.26
N ALA A 54 0.92 6.09 4.33
CA ALA A 54 1.15 6.28 2.90
C ALA A 54 0.50 7.58 2.38
N VAL A 55 -0.70 7.89 2.83
CA VAL A 55 -1.44 9.08 2.39
C VAL A 55 -0.83 10.36 2.93
N SER A 56 -0.52 10.38 4.23
CA SER A 56 -0.12 11.60 4.93
C SER A 56 1.40 11.78 5.03
N GLY A 57 2.18 10.70 4.94
CA GLY A 57 3.59 10.69 5.31
C GLY A 57 3.84 10.51 6.81
N TRP A 58 2.79 10.32 7.62
CA TRP A 58 2.86 10.34 9.08
C TRP A 58 2.19 9.12 9.71
N TYR A 59 2.80 8.59 10.77
CA TYR A 59 2.10 7.69 11.67
C TYR A 59 1.08 8.48 12.50
N PRO A 60 -0.15 7.95 12.67
CA PRO A 60 -1.16 8.60 13.50
C PRO A 60 -0.76 8.55 14.99
N LYS A 61 -1.39 9.41 15.80
CA LYS A 61 -1.22 9.39 17.25
C LYS A 61 -1.53 8.01 17.81
N LYS A 62 -0.63 7.48 18.64
CA LYS A 62 -0.81 6.24 19.39
C LYS A 62 -0.09 6.35 20.72
N ALA A 63 -0.82 6.71 21.76
CA ALA A 63 -0.27 7.00 23.09
C ALA A 63 0.75 5.92 23.53
N PRO A 64 1.93 6.32 24.04
CA PRO A 64 2.35 7.70 24.35
C PRO A 64 2.94 8.47 23.15
N GLN A 65 2.94 7.90 21.95
CA GLN A 65 3.58 8.50 20.77
C GLN A 65 2.66 9.54 20.11
N GLU A 66 3.16 10.77 20.02
CA GLU A 66 2.56 11.82 19.18
C GLU A 66 2.68 11.48 17.67
N PRO A 67 1.88 12.13 16.80
CA PRO A 67 2.04 12.03 15.37
C PRO A 67 3.49 12.31 14.96
N ARG A 68 4.04 11.46 14.12
CA ARG A 68 5.44 11.56 13.68
C ARG A 68 5.57 11.16 12.21
N PRO A 69 6.56 11.70 11.48
CA PRO A 69 6.82 11.28 10.12
C PRO A 69 7.16 9.79 10.07
N VAL A 70 6.87 9.14 8.95
CA VAL A 70 7.34 7.78 8.68
C VAL A 70 8.85 7.84 8.44
N PRO A 71 9.68 7.26 9.31
CA PRO A 71 11.13 7.34 9.19
C PRO A 71 11.60 6.32 8.15
N LEU A 72 12.49 6.74 7.26
CA LEU A 72 13.09 5.91 6.23
C LEU A 72 14.61 5.94 6.36
N LEU A 73 15.24 4.82 6.03
CA LEU A 73 16.61 4.81 5.52
C LEU A 73 16.50 5.06 4.02
N GLY A 74 17.06 6.15 3.52
CA GLY A 74 16.98 6.57 2.12
C GLY A 74 17.66 5.57 1.18
N GLU A 75 18.68 4.88 1.69
CA GLU A 75 19.34 3.77 1.01
C GLU A 75 18.94 2.39 1.58
N PRO A 76 18.68 1.40 0.70
CA PRO A 76 18.66 1.51 -0.77
C PRO A 76 17.45 2.32 -1.28
N TRP A 77 17.65 3.15 -2.32
CA TRP A 77 16.57 3.86 -2.99
C TRP A 77 15.47 2.90 -3.52
N PRO A 78 14.16 3.17 -3.36
CA PRO A 78 13.52 4.42 -2.91
C PRO A 78 13.35 4.56 -1.38
N GLY A 79 14.09 3.79 -0.60
CA GLY A 79 14.14 3.84 0.85
C GLY A 79 13.40 2.69 1.52
N VAL A 80 13.87 2.33 2.71
CA VAL A 80 13.33 1.26 3.56
C VAL A 80 12.81 1.86 4.87
N PRO A 81 11.55 1.60 5.26
CA PRO A 81 11.03 2.08 6.54
C PRO A 81 11.88 1.62 7.73
N ALA A 82 12.41 2.59 8.49
CA ALA A 82 13.17 2.32 9.69
C ALA A 82 12.24 1.78 10.79
N ARG A 83 12.61 0.66 11.40
CA ARG A 83 11.83 0.00 12.47
C ARG A 83 12.65 -0.18 13.74
N GLY A 84 11.98 -0.27 14.88
CA GLY A 84 12.60 -0.50 16.19
C GLY A 84 12.85 0.77 17.00
N ARG A 85 13.57 0.63 18.12
CA ARG A 85 13.96 1.75 18.99
C ARG A 85 14.90 2.70 18.21
N GLY A 86 14.75 4.01 18.42
CA GLY A 86 15.56 5.03 17.74
C GLY A 86 15.35 5.09 16.22
N ALA A 87 14.23 4.56 15.69
CA ALA A 87 13.98 4.55 14.24
C ALA A 87 13.99 5.95 13.61
N SER A 88 13.43 6.95 14.31
CA SER A 88 13.45 8.34 13.85
C SER A 88 14.84 8.97 13.87
N GLU A 89 15.67 8.64 14.87
CA GLU A 89 17.04 9.17 14.99
C GLU A 89 17.98 8.60 13.93
N ARG A 90 17.74 7.35 13.52
CA ARG A 90 18.51 6.67 12.47
C ARG A 90 18.05 7.00 11.06
N ALA A 91 16.92 7.68 10.91
CA ALA A 91 16.37 7.99 9.60
C ALA A 91 17.01 9.26 9.03
N ASP A 92 17.35 9.20 7.75
CA ASP A 92 17.87 10.29 6.93
C ASP A 92 16.80 10.84 5.97
N ALA A 93 15.65 10.17 5.86
CA ALA A 93 14.52 10.57 5.03
C ALA A 93 13.16 10.24 5.67
N CYS A 94 12.08 10.79 5.10
CA CYS A 94 10.71 10.45 5.46
C CYS A 94 9.78 10.46 4.24
N TRP A 95 8.62 9.79 4.36
CA TRP A 95 7.62 9.84 3.30
C TRP A 95 6.99 11.23 3.17
N LEU A 96 6.85 11.69 1.93
CA LEU A 96 6.00 12.83 1.60
C LEU A 96 4.52 12.39 1.48
N PRO A 97 3.57 13.26 1.82
CA PRO A 97 2.15 12.97 1.61
C PRO A 97 1.83 12.77 0.13
N ILE A 98 1.11 11.70 -0.21
CA ILE A 98 0.51 11.53 -1.53
C ILE A 98 -0.60 12.56 -1.74
N ALA A 99 -1.49 12.71 -0.76
CA ALA A 99 -2.57 13.69 -0.77
C ALA A 99 -3.07 13.93 0.66
N LYS A 100 -3.13 15.19 1.10
CA LYS A 100 -3.71 15.52 2.41
C LYS A 100 -5.22 15.27 2.40
N GLY A 101 -5.74 14.68 3.46
CA GLY A 101 -7.18 14.47 3.65
C GLY A 101 -7.79 13.26 2.94
N LEU A 102 -6.99 12.42 2.26
CA LEU A 102 -7.50 11.18 1.68
C LEU A 102 -7.91 10.21 2.80
N THR A 103 -9.13 9.70 2.73
CA THR A 103 -9.66 8.71 3.68
C THR A 103 -10.18 7.49 2.92
N PRO A 104 -10.21 6.29 3.55
CA PRO A 104 -10.80 5.12 2.90
C PRO A 104 -12.27 5.35 2.52
N HIS A 105 -13.01 6.09 3.34
CA HIS A 105 -14.40 6.46 3.06
C HIS A 105 -14.51 7.43 1.89
N GLY A 106 -13.63 8.44 1.81
CA GLY A 106 -13.54 9.35 0.67
C GLY A 106 -13.26 8.61 -0.64
N LEU A 107 -12.31 7.67 -0.62
CA LEU A 107 -12.02 6.81 -1.79
C LEU A 107 -13.22 5.94 -2.19
N ARG A 108 -13.99 5.47 -1.21
CA ARG A 108 -15.24 4.75 -1.49
C ARG A 108 -16.30 5.65 -2.14
N HIS A 109 -16.39 6.92 -1.75
CA HIS A 109 -17.23 7.90 -2.45
C HIS A 109 -16.74 8.16 -3.88
N THR A 110 -15.43 8.32 -4.08
CA THR A 110 -14.86 8.45 -5.43
C THR A 110 -15.21 7.24 -6.30
N HIS A 111 -15.09 6.02 -5.77
CA HIS A 111 -15.48 4.80 -6.51
C HIS A 111 -16.97 4.80 -6.89
N ARG A 112 -17.84 5.34 -6.02
CA ARG A 112 -19.26 5.52 -6.34
C ARG A 112 -19.45 6.50 -7.50
N THR A 113 -18.82 7.67 -7.45
CA THR A 113 -18.89 8.67 -8.53
C THR A 113 -18.33 8.14 -9.84
N MET A 114 -17.21 7.42 -9.81
CA MET A 114 -16.63 6.78 -11.02
C MET A 114 -17.61 5.82 -11.69
N MET A 115 -18.37 5.04 -10.91
CA MET A 115 -19.41 4.18 -11.47
C MET A 115 -20.56 5.00 -12.09
N GLU A 116 -20.87 6.17 -11.54
CA GLU A 116 -21.90 7.09 -12.07
C GLU A 116 -21.45 7.66 -13.41
N ASP A 117 -20.19 8.11 -13.51
CA ASP A 117 -19.59 8.60 -14.76
C ASP A 117 -19.53 7.51 -15.84
N LEU A 118 -19.29 6.25 -15.45
CA LEU A 118 -19.33 5.09 -16.35
C LEU A 118 -20.75 4.66 -16.75
N GLY A 119 -21.80 5.33 -16.24
CA GLY A 119 -23.19 4.98 -16.52
C GLY A 119 -23.60 3.63 -15.94
N THR A 120 -22.97 3.18 -14.85
CA THR A 120 -23.26 1.88 -14.23
C THR A 120 -24.67 1.88 -13.65
N GLU A 121 -25.38 0.77 -13.82
CA GLU A 121 -26.74 0.63 -13.33
C GLU A 121 -26.75 0.65 -11.79
N LYS A 122 -27.69 1.41 -11.20
CA LYS A 122 -27.77 1.62 -9.76
C LYS A 122 -27.79 0.31 -8.94
N VAL A 123 -28.43 -0.73 -9.47
CA VAL A 123 -28.48 -2.05 -8.82
C VAL A 123 -27.08 -2.66 -8.67
N LEU A 124 -26.21 -2.53 -9.67
CA LEU A 124 -24.84 -3.02 -9.61
C LEU A 124 -23.97 -2.10 -8.74
N MET A 125 -24.19 -0.79 -8.77
CA MET A 125 -23.51 0.14 -7.86
C MET A 125 -23.81 -0.22 -6.40
N ASP A 126 -25.08 -0.38 -6.04
CA ASP A 126 -25.48 -0.70 -4.68
C ASP A 126 -24.96 -2.07 -4.26
N GLU A 127 -25.04 -3.09 -5.12
CA GLU A 127 -24.45 -4.41 -4.84
C GLU A 127 -22.94 -4.33 -4.61
N ARG A 128 -22.19 -3.66 -5.49
CA ARG A 128 -20.73 -3.49 -5.36
C ARG A 128 -20.35 -2.69 -4.12
N MET A 129 -21.18 -1.73 -3.74
CA MET A 129 -21.01 -0.97 -2.51
C MET A 129 -21.45 -1.78 -1.28
N GLY A 130 -22.18 -2.88 -1.43
CA GLY A 130 -22.77 -3.60 -0.29
C GLY A 130 -23.90 -2.83 0.38
N HIS A 131 -24.61 -1.98 -0.37
CA HIS A 131 -25.80 -1.30 0.08
C HIS A 131 -27.03 -2.20 -0.11
N ILE A 132 -27.90 -2.24 0.89
CA ILE A 132 -29.18 -2.92 0.78
C ILE A 132 -30.15 -2.00 0.03
N ALA A 133 -30.53 -2.39 -1.19
CA ALA A 133 -31.43 -1.59 -2.02
C ALA A 133 -32.90 -1.78 -1.55
N GLY A 134 -33.47 -0.75 -0.90
CA GLY A 134 -34.87 -0.76 -0.46
C GLY A 134 -35.90 -0.34 -1.51
N SER A 135 -35.48 -0.03 -2.75
CA SER A 135 -36.38 0.47 -3.80
C SER A 135 -37.20 -0.64 -4.47
N VAL A 136 -38.43 -0.35 -4.92
CA VAL A 136 -39.26 -1.28 -5.69
C VAL A 136 -38.54 -1.80 -6.94
N SER A 137 -37.78 -0.96 -7.64
CA SER A 137 -36.97 -1.34 -8.81
C SER A 137 -35.94 -2.43 -8.51
N ALA A 138 -35.47 -2.56 -7.26
CA ALA A 138 -34.54 -3.60 -6.85
C ALA A 138 -35.16 -5.01 -6.89
N ARG A 139 -36.50 -5.13 -6.92
CA ARG A 139 -37.18 -6.41 -7.10
C ARG A 139 -37.11 -6.95 -8.54
N TYR A 140 -36.89 -6.08 -9.51
CA TYR A 140 -36.95 -6.41 -10.94
C TYR A 140 -35.60 -6.23 -11.66
N ALA A 141 -34.71 -5.41 -11.09
CA ALA A 141 -33.38 -5.21 -11.63
C ALA A 141 -32.43 -6.32 -11.13
N HIS A 142 -31.80 -7.03 -12.06
CA HIS A 142 -30.82 -8.07 -11.73
C HIS A 142 -29.44 -7.69 -12.27
N VAL A 143 -28.41 -7.95 -11.47
CA VAL A 143 -27.04 -7.82 -11.92
C VAL A 143 -26.70 -9.01 -12.81
N THR A 144 -26.61 -8.77 -14.12
CA THR A 144 -26.23 -9.82 -15.08
C THR A 144 -24.70 -9.86 -15.30
N PRO A 145 -24.15 -10.99 -15.79
CA PRO A 145 -22.73 -11.06 -16.15
C PRO A 145 -22.28 -9.99 -17.15
N GLY A 146 -23.16 -9.63 -18.09
CA GLY A 146 -22.88 -8.60 -19.09
C GLY A 146 -22.69 -7.21 -18.46
N VAL A 147 -23.51 -6.87 -17.46
CA VAL A 147 -23.39 -5.59 -16.75
C VAL A 147 -22.09 -5.52 -15.94
N ARG A 148 -21.73 -6.62 -15.26
CA ARG A 148 -20.45 -6.72 -14.56
C ARG A 148 -19.27 -6.56 -15.52
N LYS A 149 -19.33 -7.21 -16.69
CA LYS A 149 -18.29 -7.12 -17.70
C LYS A 149 -18.10 -5.67 -18.17
N ARG A 150 -19.19 -4.94 -18.46
CA ARG A 150 -19.11 -3.52 -18.84
C ARG A 150 -18.44 -2.66 -17.77
N LEU A 151 -18.83 -2.80 -16.50
CA LEU A 151 -18.19 -2.09 -15.41
C LEU A 151 -16.69 -2.42 -15.32
N MET A 152 -16.32 -3.70 -15.44
CA MET A 152 -14.92 -4.10 -15.41
C MET A 152 -14.10 -3.51 -16.57
N VAL A 153 -14.67 -3.46 -17.78
CA VAL A 153 -14.03 -2.80 -18.93
C VAL A 153 -13.80 -1.31 -18.62
N GLY A 154 -14.84 -0.58 -18.19
CA GLY A 154 -14.71 0.84 -17.90
C GLY A 154 -13.74 1.17 -16.77
N LEU A 155 -13.72 0.37 -15.70
CA LEU A 155 -12.73 0.51 -14.62
C LEU A 155 -11.29 0.20 -15.11
N THR A 156 -11.15 -0.75 -16.03
CA THR A 156 -9.85 -1.07 -16.64
C THR A 156 -9.38 0.09 -17.51
N GLU A 157 -10.26 0.69 -18.31
CA GLU A 157 -9.93 1.87 -19.12
C GLU A 157 -9.50 3.05 -18.25
N GLN A 158 -10.19 3.33 -17.15
CA GLN A 158 -9.78 4.38 -16.20
C GLN A 158 -8.41 4.09 -15.56
N TRP A 159 -8.14 2.82 -15.23
CA TRP A 159 -6.83 2.40 -14.71
C TRP A 159 -5.71 2.63 -15.73
N GLU A 160 -5.92 2.22 -16.98
CA GLU A 160 -4.95 2.42 -18.07
C GLU A 160 -4.73 3.92 -18.36
N ALA A 161 -5.78 4.74 -18.33
CA ALA A 161 -5.67 6.19 -18.46
C ALA A 161 -4.87 6.83 -17.31
N ALA A 162 -5.00 6.32 -16.08
CA ALA A 162 -4.17 6.76 -14.95
C ALA A 162 -2.69 6.38 -15.12
N LEU A 163 -2.41 5.21 -15.71
CA LEU A 163 -1.05 4.82 -16.08
C LEU A 163 -0.48 5.74 -17.18
N ASP A 164 -1.28 6.14 -18.17
CA ASP A 164 -0.89 7.10 -19.20
C ASP A 164 -0.55 8.46 -18.60
N ALA A 165 -1.40 8.97 -17.71
CA ALA A 165 -1.12 10.21 -16.98
C ALA A 165 0.17 10.11 -16.15
N ARG A 166 0.39 8.97 -15.47
CA ARG A 166 1.63 8.73 -14.72
C ARG A 166 2.85 8.64 -15.63
N LEU A 167 2.73 8.03 -16.81
CA LEU A 167 3.80 7.91 -17.80
C LEU A 167 4.21 9.27 -18.34
N ALA A 168 3.23 10.16 -18.59
CA ALA A 168 3.46 11.53 -19.05
C ALA A 168 4.22 12.39 -18.03
N LEU A 169 4.03 12.14 -16.73
CA LEU A 169 4.80 12.81 -15.67
C LEU A 169 6.25 12.33 -15.64
N PHE A 170 6.46 11.01 -15.58
CA PHE A 170 7.80 10.40 -15.60
C PHE A 170 7.75 8.99 -16.22
N PRO A 171 8.63 8.66 -17.19
CA PRO A 171 8.54 7.41 -17.94
C PRO A 171 8.96 6.15 -17.16
N THR A 172 9.53 6.33 -15.97
CA THR A 172 10.05 5.24 -15.13
C THR A 172 9.67 5.44 -13.66
N SER A 173 9.89 4.40 -12.85
CA SER A 173 9.70 4.43 -11.41
C SER A 173 10.78 3.61 -10.71
N PRO A 174 11.26 4.05 -9.53
CA PRO A 174 12.10 3.20 -8.69
C PRO A 174 11.32 2.07 -8.01
N VAL A 175 9.99 2.19 -7.93
CA VAL A 175 9.12 1.11 -7.46
C VAL A 175 8.97 0.08 -8.58
N ARG A 176 9.57 -1.11 -8.39
CA ARG A 176 9.62 -2.18 -9.41
C ARG A 176 8.28 -2.46 -10.08
N VAL A 177 7.22 -2.71 -9.31
CA VAL A 177 5.88 -3.03 -9.88
C VAL A 177 5.32 -1.90 -10.74
N LEU A 178 5.45 -0.64 -10.29
CA LEU A 178 5.00 0.50 -11.09
C LEU A 178 5.86 0.66 -12.35
N ASN A 179 7.17 0.43 -12.25
CA ASN A 179 8.07 0.49 -13.39
C ASN A 179 7.73 -0.56 -14.45
N GLU A 180 7.39 -1.78 -14.05
CA GLU A 180 6.93 -2.86 -14.94
C GLU A 180 5.62 -2.46 -15.65
N LEU A 181 4.65 -1.90 -14.91
CA LEU A 181 3.40 -1.41 -15.48
C LEU A 181 3.63 -0.27 -16.49
N LEU A 182 4.48 0.70 -16.16
CA LEU A 182 4.79 1.82 -17.04
C LEU A 182 5.56 1.37 -18.30
N ARG A 183 6.45 0.38 -18.18
CA ARG A 183 7.12 -0.23 -19.33
C ARG A 183 6.11 -0.90 -20.26
N ALA A 184 5.26 -1.77 -19.73
CA ALA A 184 4.23 -2.42 -20.53
C ALA A 184 3.31 -1.41 -21.23
N ARG A 185 2.91 -0.34 -20.51
CA ARG A 185 2.09 0.73 -21.08
C ARG A 185 2.80 1.49 -22.20
N ARG A 186 4.07 1.84 -22.02
CA ARG A 186 4.89 2.52 -23.03
C ARG A 186 5.04 1.68 -24.30
N ASP A 187 5.32 0.38 -24.13
CA ASP A 187 5.52 -0.54 -25.24
C ASP A 187 4.21 -0.71 -26.05
N ALA A 188 3.05 -0.71 -25.38
CA ALA A 188 1.74 -0.71 -26.04
C ALA A 188 1.46 0.56 -26.87
N HIS A 189 2.03 1.71 -26.49
CA HIS A 189 1.92 2.98 -27.24
C HIS A 189 2.97 3.14 -28.35
N GLY A 190 3.93 2.22 -28.47
CA GLY A 190 5.04 2.36 -29.43
C GLY A 190 6.01 3.50 -29.10
N LEU A 191 6.05 3.97 -27.85
CA LEU A 191 6.93 5.05 -27.41
C LEU A 191 8.34 4.49 -27.14
N ALA A 192 9.35 4.93 -27.89
CA ALA A 192 10.75 4.58 -27.62
C ALA A 192 11.23 5.18 -26.30
N MET A 193 12.19 4.52 -25.62
CA MET A 193 12.81 5.05 -24.41
C MET A 193 13.44 6.42 -24.71
N PRO A 194 13.12 7.50 -23.98
CA PRO A 194 13.95 8.70 -24.04
C PRO A 194 15.35 8.31 -23.57
N GLY A 195 16.35 8.60 -24.41
CA GLY A 195 17.74 8.27 -24.15
C GLY A 195 18.14 8.74 -22.75
N THR A 196 18.84 7.87 -22.02
CA THR A 196 19.42 8.19 -20.71
C THR A 196 20.30 9.43 -20.84
N CYS A 197 19.81 10.61 -20.43
CA CYS A 197 20.70 11.71 -20.10
C CYS A 197 21.42 11.29 -18.82
N ALA A 198 22.68 10.90 -18.96
CA ALA A 198 23.60 10.79 -17.85
C ALA A 198 23.71 12.20 -17.23
N ALA A 199 23.20 12.36 -16.01
CA ALA A 199 23.55 13.50 -15.20
C ALA A 199 25.06 13.42 -14.92
N LYS A 200 25.80 14.43 -15.39
CA LYS A 200 27.17 14.71 -14.95
C LYS A 200 27.15 15.28 -13.55
#